data_AF-A0A963N6V8-F1
#
_entry.id   AF-A0A963N6V8-F1
#
_cell.length_a   1.000
_cell.length_b   1.000
_cell.length_c   1.000
_cell.angle_alpha   90.00
_cell.angle_beta   90.00
_cell.angle_gamma   90.00
#
_symmetry.space_group_name_H-M   'P 1'
#
loop_
_entity.id
_entity.type
_entity.pdbx_description
1 polymer ?
#
loop_
_entity_poly.entity_id
_entity_poly.type
_entity_poly.pdbx_seq_one_letter_code
_entity_poly.pdbx_strand_id
1 'polypeptide(L)'
;MKSARLARCGVLLGILLVPLAAWAQAGGLPALTSTPGAGGSQTYTLSIQTLLTLTALSFIPAALLMMTSFTRIIIVLSLLRHALGTQTSPPNQVLLGLSLFLTFFIMSPVLDQVYSEAYLPLSENRITYIQAM
;
A
#
# COMPACT_ATOMS: atom_id res chain seq x y z
N MET A 1 -49.78 1.81 36.47
CA MET A 1 -48.83 2.83 35.96
C MET A 1 -47.38 2.70 36.49
N LYS A 2 -47.05 1.83 37.45
CA LYS A 2 -45.68 1.70 38.04
C LYS A 2 -44.73 0.72 37.30
N SER A 3 -45.25 -0.33 36.65
CA SER A 3 -44.45 -1.39 36.02
C SER A 3 -43.66 -0.93 34.78
N ALA A 4 -44.21 -0.01 33.99
CA ALA A 4 -43.55 0.51 32.78
C ALA A 4 -42.33 1.40 33.08
N ARG A 5 -42.26 2.04 34.26
CA ARG A 5 -41.10 2.85 34.68
C ARG A 5 -39.94 1.98 35.17
N LEU A 6 -40.24 0.84 35.81
CA LEU A 6 -39.23 -0.14 36.24
C LEU A 6 -38.58 -0.86 35.04
N ALA A 7 -39.37 -1.24 34.04
CA ALA A 7 -38.84 -1.83 32.80
C ALA A 7 -37.95 -0.84 32.02
N ARG A 8 -38.33 0.43 31.95
CA ARG A 8 -37.52 1.49 31.32
C ARG A 8 -36.21 1.76 32.07
N CYS A 9 -36.22 1.75 33.41
CA CYS A 9 -34.98 1.85 34.20
C CYS A 9 -34.06 0.64 34.01
N GLY A 10 -34.60 -0.59 33.91
CA GLY A 10 -33.80 -1.78 33.65
C GLY A 10 -33.12 -1.76 32.29
N VAL A 11 -33.81 -1.29 31.25
CA VAL A 11 -33.25 -1.13 29.90
C VAL A 11 -32.22 0.01 29.85
N LEU A 12 -32.48 1.13 30.54
CA LEU A 12 -31.51 2.23 30.68
C LEU A 12 -30.25 1.82 31.43
N LEU A 13 -30.38 1.02 32.51
CA LEU A 13 -29.23 0.49 33.25
C LEU A 13 -28.44 -0.51 32.40
N GLY A 14 -29.13 -1.33 31.61
CA GLY A 14 -28.50 -2.23 30.63
C GLY A 14 -27.70 -1.49 29.57
N ILE A 15 -28.27 -0.43 28.99
CA ILE A 15 -27.60 0.45 28.01
C ILE A 15 -26.42 1.20 28.63
N LEU A 16 -26.51 1.57 29.92
CA LEU A 16 -25.42 2.22 30.66
C LEU A 16 -24.27 1.27 31.02
N LEU A 17 -24.50 -0.04 31.00
CA LEU A 17 -23.50 -1.09 31.31
C LEU A 17 -22.84 -1.69 30.07
N VAL A 18 -23.39 -1.48 28.87
CA VAL A 18 -22.73 -1.81 27.58
C VAL A 18 -21.32 -1.21 27.43
N PRO A 19 -20.99 0.00 27.93
CA PRO A 19 -19.64 0.55 27.83
C PRO A 19 -18.61 -0.20 28.68
N LEU A 20 -19.03 -1.02 29.67
CA LEU A 20 -18.10 -1.75 30.52
C LEU A 20 -17.59 -3.05 29.86
N ALA A 21 -18.30 -3.55 28.85
CA ALA A 21 -17.86 -4.65 27.99
C ALA A 21 -16.97 -4.16 26.83
N ALA A 22 -16.92 -2.84 26.60
CA ALA A 22 -15.81 -2.25 25.88
C ALA A 22 -14.61 -2.26 26.83
N TRP A 23 -13.83 -3.35 26.79
CA TRP A 23 -12.41 -3.25 27.06
C TRP A 23 -11.83 -2.26 26.05
N ALA A 24 -11.97 -0.98 26.40
CA ALA A 24 -11.31 0.13 25.80
C ALA A 24 -9.82 -0.18 25.92
N GLN A 25 -9.27 -0.72 24.84
CA GLN A 25 -7.96 -0.45 24.30
C GLN A 25 -7.08 0.37 25.27
N ALA A 26 -6.59 -0.29 26.31
CA ALA A 26 -5.49 0.19 27.14
C ALA A 26 -4.19 -0.01 26.34
N GLY A 27 -4.16 0.60 25.15
CA GLY A 27 -3.02 0.75 24.30
C GLY A 27 -2.98 2.22 23.95
N GLY A 28 -2.42 3.03 24.85
CA GLY A 28 -2.07 4.41 24.53
C GLY A 28 -1.35 4.43 23.19
N LEU A 29 -1.69 5.39 22.32
CA LEU A 29 -1.25 5.51 20.93
C LEU A 29 0.08 4.77 20.69
N PRO A 30 0.04 3.49 20.26
CA PRO A 30 1.27 2.70 20.09
C PRO A 30 2.18 3.36 19.06
N ALA A 31 1.63 4.23 18.22
CA ALA A 31 2.32 4.98 17.19
C ALA A 31 3.43 5.94 17.67
N LEU A 32 3.60 6.21 18.98
CA LEU A 32 4.59 7.19 19.46
C LEU A 32 5.58 6.67 20.51
N THR A 33 5.50 5.39 20.93
CA THR A 33 6.44 4.84 21.91
C THR A 33 7.59 4.13 21.21
N SER A 34 8.71 4.82 20.99
CA SER A 34 9.97 4.15 20.70
C SER A 34 10.46 3.47 21.97
N THR A 35 10.43 2.14 22.04
CA THR A 35 11.13 1.41 23.12
C THR A 35 12.61 1.31 22.72
N PRO A 36 13.54 1.96 23.43
CA PRO A 36 14.97 1.85 23.11
C PRO A 36 15.44 0.43 23.43
N GLY A 37 15.88 -0.31 22.43
CA GLY A 37 16.67 -1.52 22.64
C GLY A 37 18.09 -1.16 23.09
N ALA A 38 18.71 -2.03 23.90
CA ALA A 38 20.10 -1.86 24.30
C ALA A 38 20.99 -1.77 23.05
N GLY A 39 21.68 -0.65 22.86
CA GLY A 39 22.58 -0.40 21.72
C GLY A 39 22.11 0.59 20.66
N GLY A 40 21.04 1.37 20.90
CA GLY A 40 20.60 2.43 19.97
C GLY A 40 19.70 1.96 18.82
N SER A 41 19.19 0.73 18.91
CA SER A 41 18.16 0.22 17.99
C SER A 41 16.77 0.67 18.47
N GLN A 42 16.11 1.51 17.69
CA GLN A 42 14.76 2.00 17.94
C GLN A 42 13.76 0.96 17.42
N THR A 43 13.18 0.16 18.32
CA THR A 43 12.11 -0.77 17.94
C THR A 43 10.83 0.05 17.75
N TYR A 44 10.48 0.32 16.48
CA TYR A 44 9.17 0.87 16.14
C TYR A 44 8.08 -0.09 16.61
N THR A 45 6.99 0.44 17.14
CA THR A 45 5.85 -0.40 17.51
C THR A 45 5.30 -1.11 16.29
N LEU A 46 4.83 -2.35 16.49
CA LEU A 46 4.29 -3.22 15.44
C LEU A 46 3.24 -2.50 14.56
N SER A 47 2.50 -1.54 15.14
CA SER A 47 1.53 -0.70 14.45
C SER A 47 2.17 0.25 13.41
N ILE A 48 3.27 0.93 13.74
CA ILE A 48 3.96 1.82 12.78
C ILE A 48 4.62 1.00 11.68
N GLN A 49 5.25 -0.12 12.02
CA GLN A 49 5.87 -1.01 11.05
C GLN A 49 4.84 -1.56 10.06
N THR A 50 3.67 -1.98 10.55
CA THR A 50 2.57 -2.45 9.69
C THR A 50 2.03 -1.33 8.81
N LEU A 51 1.84 -0.12 9.37
CA LEU A 51 1.37 1.05 8.61
C LEU A 51 2.33 1.40 7.45
N LEU A 52 3.63 1.47 7.72
CA LEU A 52 4.65 1.75 6.71
C LEU A 52 4.70 0.65 5.65
N THR A 53 4.57 -0.62 6.05
CA THR A 53 4.57 -1.75 5.11
C THR A 53 3.36 -1.70 4.17
N LEU A 54 2.15 -1.44 4.68
CA LEU A 54 0.95 -1.31 3.85
C LEU A 54 1.01 -0.08 2.93
N THR A 55 1.59 1.01 3.42
CA THR A 55 1.82 2.22 2.62
C THR A 55 2.80 1.92 1.48
N ALA A 56 3.92 1.26 1.78
CA ALA A 56 4.89 0.86 0.77
C ALA A 56 4.27 -0.11 -0.25
N LEU A 57 3.50 -1.11 0.19
CA LEU A 57 2.87 -2.10 -0.69
C LEU A 57 1.92 -1.47 -1.72
N SER A 58 1.16 -0.43 -1.32
CA SER A 58 0.27 0.29 -2.22
C SER A 58 1.01 1.26 -3.16
N PHE A 59 2.14 1.80 -2.73
CA PHE A 59 2.91 2.79 -3.49
C PHE A 59 3.88 2.17 -4.50
N ILE A 60 4.54 1.07 -4.14
CA ILE A 60 5.50 0.34 -5.00
C ILE A 60 4.98 0.10 -6.43
N PRO A 61 3.77 -0.44 -6.66
CA PRO A 61 3.32 -0.69 -8.03
C PRO A 61 3.18 0.60 -8.84
N ALA A 62 2.72 1.70 -8.24
CA ALA A 62 2.63 2.98 -8.92
C ALA A 62 4.02 3.57 -9.22
N ALA A 63 4.93 3.50 -8.25
CA ALA A 63 6.30 4.00 -8.40
C ALA A 63 7.06 3.25 -9.51
N LEU A 64 6.94 1.92 -9.58
CA LEU A 64 7.56 1.11 -10.63
C LEU A 64 7.05 1.49 -12.03
N LEU A 65 5.75 1.71 -12.19
CA LEU A 65 5.19 2.17 -13.46
C LEU A 65 5.68 3.57 -13.82
N MET A 66 5.86 4.46 -12.84
CA MET A 66 6.36 5.82 -13.08
C MET A 66 7.85 5.87 -13.45
N MET A 67 8.65 4.93 -12.94
CA MET A 67 10.08 4.82 -13.24
C MET A 67 10.39 4.23 -14.62
N THR A 68 9.40 3.61 -15.28
CA THR A 68 9.57 2.93 -16.58
C THR A 68 8.98 3.76 -17.74
N SER A 69 9.06 3.22 -18.96
CA SER A 69 8.49 3.83 -20.17
C SER A 69 6.95 3.88 -20.16
N PHE A 70 6.30 3.21 -19.20
CA PHE A 70 4.84 3.12 -19.11
C PHE A 70 4.16 4.49 -19.15
N THR A 71 4.62 5.46 -18.35
CA THR A 71 4.03 6.80 -18.26
C THR A 71 4.06 7.54 -19.60
N ARG A 72 5.16 7.43 -20.37
CA ARG A 72 5.25 8.07 -21.68
C ARG A 72 4.28 7.42 -22.68
N ILE A 73 4.22 6.09 -22.69
CA ILE A 73 3.37 5.33 -23.62
C ILE A 73 1.89 5.61 -23.35
N ILE A 74 1.45 5.52 -22.09
CA ILE A 74 0.03 5.73 -21.75
C ILE A 74 -0.43 7.16 -22.03
N ILE A 75 0.42 8.18 -21.80
CA ILE A 75 0.09 9.58 -22.11
C ILE A 75 -0.06 9.75 -23.63
N VAL A 76 0.88 9.25 -24.43
CA VAL A 76 0.80 9.35 -25.90
C VAL A 76 -0.46 8.67 -26.43
N LEU A 77 -0.74 7.43 -26.00
CA LEU A 77 -1.95 6.70 -26.41
C LEU A 77 -3.24 7.40 -25.94
N SER A 78 -3.23 8.00 -24.75
CA SER A 78 -4.36 8.78 -24.24
C SER A 78 -4.58 10.05 -25.05
N LEU A 79 -3.51 10.78 -25.42
CA LEU A 79 -3.61 11.97 -26.27
C LEU A 79 -4.12 11.60 -27.67
N LEU A 80 -3.64 10.49 -28.25
CA LEU A 80 -4.15 9.98 -29.51
C LEU A 80 -5.66 9.68 -29.44
N ARG A 81 -6.14 9.09 -28.34
CA ARG A 81 -7.57 8.86 -28.14
C ARG A 81 -8.39 10.16 -28.24
N HIS A 82 -7.94 11.25 -27.62
CA HIS A 82 -8.63 12.53 -27.70
C HIS A 82 -8.57 13.12 -29.11
N ALA A 83 -7.45 12.92 -29.82
CA ALA A 83 -7.27 13.40 -31.18
C ALA A 83 -8.17 12.69 -32.21
N LEU A 84 -8.60 11.45 -31.94
CA LEU A 84 -9.48 10.68 -32.84
C LEU A 84 -10.94 11.19 -32.86
N GLY A 85 -11.35 12.07 -31.95
CA GLY A 85 -12.69 12.67 -31.94
C GLY A 85 -13.85 11.68 -31.69
N THR A 86 -13.55 10.40 -31.44
CA THR A 86 -14.54 9.37 -31.13
C THR A 86 -14.76 9.27 -29.62
N GLN A 87 -16.02 9.29 -29.17
CA GLN A 87 -16.38 9.53 -27.76
C GLN A 87 -15.92 8.45 -26.76
N THR A 88 -15.64 7.20 -27.18
CA THR A 88 -15.31 6.12 -26.23
C THR A 88 -14.41 5.00 -26.77
N SER A 89 -14.01 5.07 -28.04
CA SER A 89 -12.99 4.15 -28.56
C SER A 89 -11.60 4.74 -28.38
N PRO A 90 -10.62 4.01 -27.81
CA PRO A 90 -10.66 2.73 -27.08
C PRO A 90 -10.81 2.90 -25.55
N PRO A 91 -11.30 1.87 -24.81
CA PRO A 91 -11.55 1.95 -23.37
C PRO A 91 -10.25 2.01 -22.55
N ASN A 92 -10.29 2.62 -21.35
CA ASN A 92 -9.11 2.82 -20.49
C ASN A 92 -8.36 1.51 -20.16
N GLN A 93 -9.09 0.40 -19.99
CA GLN A 93 -8.50 -0.91 -19.71
C GLN A 93 -7.66 -1.44 -20.89
N VAL A 94 -8.09 -1.18 -22.12
CA VAL A 94 -7.33 -1.60 -23.32
C VAL A 94 -6.08 -0.74 -23.48
N LEU A 95 -6.17 0.58 -23.26
CA LEU A 95 -4.98 1.45 -23.28
C LEU A 95 -3.95 1.01 -22.23
N LEU A 96 -4.41 0.67 -21.03
CA LEU A 96 -3.55 0.20 -19.95
C LEU A 96 -2.90 -1.15 -20.28
N GLY A 97 -3.66 -2.08 -20.87
CA GLY A 97 -3.13 -3.36 -21.32
C GLY A 97 -2.07 -3.21 -22.42
N LEU A 98 -2.36 -2.38 -23.43
CA LEU A 98 -1.42 -2.07 -24.52
C LEU A 98 -0.16 -1.38 -23.99
N SER A 99 -0.29 -0.43 -23.06
CA SER A 99 0.87 0.26 -22.51
C SER A 99 1.74 -0.64 -21.64
N LEU A 100 1.17 -1.57 -20.87
CA LEU A 100 1.95 -2.56 -20.12
C LEU A 100 2.71 -3.51 -21.05
N PHE A 101 2.05 -4.05 -22.07
CA PHE A 101 2.71 -4.96 -23.03
C PHE A 101 3.88 -4.28 -23.76
N LEU A 102 3.66 -3.06 -24.26
CA LEU A 102 4.71 -2.28 -24.91
C LEU A 102 5.84 -1.91 -23.93
N THR A 103 5.51 -1.66 -22.66
CA THR A 103 6.52 -1.39 -21.63
C THR A 103 7.41 -2.60 -21.42
N PHE A 104 6.86 -3.81 -21.25
CA PHE A 104 7.68 -5.02 -21.11
C PHE A 104 8.55 -5.29 -22.34
N PHE A 105 8.00 -5.08 -23.53
CA PHE A 105 8.75 -5.23 -24.78
C PHE A 105 9.95 -4.26 -24.86
N ILE A 106 9.73 -2.98 -24.53
CA ILE A 106 10.79 -1.95 -24.57
C ILE A 106 11.80 -2.13 -23.42
N MET A 107 11.33 -2.60 -22.25
CA MET A 107 12.15 -2.74 -21.04
C MET A 107 12.88 -4.07 -20.92
N SER A 108 12.70 -5.02 -21.84
CA SER A 108 13.42 -6.30 -21.85
C SER A 108 14.93 -6.18 -21.50
N PRO A 109 15.74 -5.32 -22.15
CA PRO A 109 17.18 -5.24 -21.85
C PRO A 109 17.48 -4.68 -20.45
N VAL A 110 16.61 -3.82 -19.90
CA VAL A 110 16.77 -3.29 -18.54
C VAL A 110 16.44 -4.35 -17.51
N LEU A 111 15.41 -5.16 -17.76
CA LEU A 111 15.06 -6.31 -16.91
C LEU A 111 16.19 -7.34 -16.88
N ASP A 112 16.83 -7.60 -18.03
CA ASP A 112 17.97 -8.51 -18.12
C ASP A 112 19.18 -7.99 -17.32
N GLN A 113 19.50 -6.69 -17.42
CA GLN A 113 20.58 -6.07 -16.64
C GLN A 113 20.31 -6.15 -15.13
N VAL A 114 19.10 -5.82 -14.69
CA VAL A 114 18.71 -5.91 -13.28
C VAL A 114 18.81 -7.36 -12.78
N TYR A 115 18.45 -8.34 -13.62
CA TYR A 115 18.58 -9.74 -13.27
C TYR A 115 20.05 -10.13 -13.05
N SER A 116 20.96 -9.77 -13.96
CA SER A 116 22.38 -10.15 -13.88
C SER A 116 23.17 -9.35 -12.84
N GLU A 117 22.88 -8.06 -12.65
CA GLU A 117 23.70 -7.15 -11.84
C GLU A 117 23.20 -7.01 -10.39
N ALA A 118 21.89 -7.12 -10.17
CA ALA A 118 21.31 -6.98 -8.83
C ALA A 118 20.81 -8.32 -8.28
N TYR A 119 19.92 -9.00 -9.02
CA TYR A 119 19.23 -10.18 -8.47
C TYR A 119 20.15 -11.39 -8.29
N LEU A 120 20.91 -11.75 -9.31
CA LEU A 120 21.79 -12.92 -9.31
C LEU A 120 22.87 -12.82 -8.22
N PRO A 121 23.67 -11.74 -8.12
CA PRO A 121 24.67 -11.61 -7.06
C PRO A 121 24.06 -11.45 -5.65
N LEU A 122 22.85 -10.88 -5.53
CA LEU A 122 22.15 -10.83 -4.24
C LEU A 122 21.73 -12.25 -3.80
N SER A 123 21.24 -13.07 -4.74
CA SER A 123 20.85 -14.47 -4.45
C SER A 123 22.04 -15.35 -4.07
N GLU A 124 23.22 -15.08 -4.64
CA GLU A 124 24.48 -15.73 -4.30
C GLU A 124 25.15 -15.14 -3.04
N ASN A 125 24.51 -14.20 -2.35
CA ASN A 125 25.05 -13.46 -1.19
C ASN A 125 26.40 -12.78 -1.47
N ARG A 126 26.65 -12.38 -2.71
CA ARG A 126 27.88 -11.68 -3.14
C ARG A 126 27.81 -10.18 -2.88
N ILE A 127 26.62 -9.61 -2.79
CA ILE A 127 26.36 -8.20 -2.50
C ILE A 127 25.32 -8.03 -1.38
N THR A 128 25.42 -6.93 -0.64
CA THR A 128 24.44 -6.54 0.39
C THR A 128 23.22 -5.89 -0.26
N TYR A 129 22.04 -5.95 0.38
CA TYR A 129 20.82 -5.27 -0.06
C TYR A 129 21.02 -3.79 -0.44
N ILE A 130 21.81 -3.04 0.34
CA ILE A 130 22.13 -1.62 0.08
C ILE A 130 22.89 -1.43 -1.25
N GLN A 131 23.62 -2.44 -1.69
CA GLN A 131 24.45 -2.40 -2.90
C GLN A 131 23.71 -2.93 -4.13
N ALA A 132 22.58 -3.64 -3.92
CA ALA A 132 21.70 -4.12 -4.98
C ALA A 132 20.59 -3.12 -5.35
N MET A 133 20.35 -2.12 -4.49
CA MET A 133 19.40 -1.02 -4.70
C MET A 133 20.04 0.14 -5.46
#